data_AF-A0A956Y2K2-F1
#
_entry.id   AF-A0A956Y2K2-F1
#
_cell.length_a   1.000
_cell.length_b   1.000
_cell.length_c   1.000
_cell.angle_alpha   90.00
_cell.angle_beta   90.00
_cell.angle_gamma   90.00
#
_symmetry.space_group_name_H-M   'P 1'
#
loop_
_entity.id
_entity.type
_entity.pdbx_description
1 polymer ?
#
loop_
_entity_poly.entity_id
_entity_poly.type
_entity_poly.pdbx_seq_one_letter_code
_entity_poly.pdbx_strand_id
1 'polypeptide(L)'
;MKRLFLLILTLLLTSGLVATQEQSPYDIALERIEAARISGATELYFSSSSFSSGLESLPPELFELTELTHLYLHIIGLKTLPSEISQLTNLSLIDVFGNELTE
;
A
#
# COMPACT_ATOMS: atom_id res chain seq x y z
N MET A 1 -4.81 26.90 -2.06
CA MET A 1 -4.35 25.55 -1.64
C MET A 1 -3.39 24.91 -2.66
N LYS A 2 -3.71 24.84 -3.96
CA LYS A 2 -2.82 24.26 -4.99
C LYS A 2 -1.44 24.95 -5.15
N ARG A 3 -1.35 26.26 -4.96
CA ARG A 3 -0.08 27.02 -5.03
C ARG A 3 0.84 26.82 -3.81
N LEU A 4 0.27 26.48 -2.65
CA LEU A 4 1.04 26.21 -1.43
C LEU A 4 1.67 24.80 -1.51
N PHE A 5 0.92 23.84 -2.08
CA PHE A 5 1.41 22.48 -2.35
C PHE A 5 2.58 22.47 -3.36
N LEU A 6 2.48 23.27 -4.43
CA LEU A 6 3.56 23.38 -5.42
C LEU A 6 4.84 24.02 -4.84
N LEU A 7 4.71 24.99 -3.92
CA LEU A 7 5.84 25.65 -3.28
C LEU A 7 6.59 24.73 -2.31
N ILE A 8 5.86 23.91 -1.55
CA ILE A 8 6.44 22.87 -0.68
C ILE A 8 7.18 21.82 -1.53
N LEU A 9 6.61 21.41 -2.66
CA LEU A 9 7.22 20.45 -3.58
C LEU A 9 8.52 20.97 -4.22
N THR A 10 8.59 22.26 -4.57
CA THR A 10 9.83 22.86 -5.10
C THR A 10 10.90 23.13 -4.06
N LEU A 11 10.53 23.36 -2.79
CA LEU A 11 11.49 23.58 -1.70
C LEU A 11 12.21 22.28 -1.31
N LEU A 12 11.54 21.13 -1.46
CA LEU A 12 12.11 19.79 -1.23
C LEU A 12 13.14 19.37 -2.30
N LEU A 13 13.12 19.98 -3.48
CA LEU A 13 14.01 19.64 -4.59
C LEU A 13 15.39 20.33 -4.53
N THR A 14 15.58 21.39 -3.72
CA THR A 14 16.81 22.19 -3.73
C THR A 14 17.70 22.07 -2.49
N SER A 15 17.25 21.48 -1.38
CA SER A 15 18.12 21.28 -0.22
C SER A 15 18.59 19.83 -0.12
N GLY A 16 19.76 19.57 -0.71
CA GLY A 16 20.56 18.38 -0.41
C GLY A 16 21.05 18.41 1.04
N LEU A 17 20.18 17.99 1.97
CA LEU A 17 20.48 17.43 3.29
C LEU A 17 19.17 17.01 3.95
N VAL A 18 18.37 16.17 3.28
CA VAL A 18 17.35 15.39 3.97
C VAL A 18 18.00 14.06 4.27
N ALA A 19 18.30 13.79 5.54
CA ALA A 19 18.47 12.41 6.00
C ALA A 19 17.24 11.67 5.47
N THR A 20 17.43 10.71 4.57
CA THR A 20 16.33 9.93 3.99
C THR A 20 15.64 9.27 5.17
N GLN A 21 14.54 9.84 5.65
CA GLN A 21 13.65 9.11 6.54
C GLN A 21 13.18 7.94 5.69
N GLU A 22 13.64 6.76 6.06
CA GLU A 22 13.28 5.52 5.39
C GLU A 22 11.75 5.43 5.51
N GLN A 23 11.09 5.57 4.38
CA GLN A 23 9.64 5.68 4.32
C GLN A 23 9.02 4.40 4.89
N SER A 24 8.04 4.54 5.78
CA SER A 24 7.44 3.38 6.46
C SER A 24 6.82 2.43 5.42
N PRO A 25 6.83 1.10 5.64
CA PRO A 25 6.10 0.16 4.79
C PRO A 25 4.63 0.54 4.57
N TYR A 26 4.00 1.12 5.59
CA TYR A 26 2.62 1.58 5.51
C TYR A 26 2.45 2.75 4.53
N ASP A 27 3.38 3.71 4.53
CA ASP A 27 3.35 4.85 3.59
C ASP A 27 3.58 4.37 2.15
N ILE A 28 4.51 3.44 1.95
CA ILE A 28 4.75 2.80 0.65
C ILE A 28 3.48 2.06 0.18
N ALA A 29 2.77 1.41 1.10
CA ALA A 29 1.52 0.73 0.78
C ALA A 29 0.43 1.70 0.33
N LEU A 30 0.27 2.83 1.02
CA LEU A 30 -0.65 3.90 0.64
C LEU A 30 -0.34 4.47 -0.75
N GLU A 31 0.93 4.73 -1.06
CA GLU A 31 1.33 5.20 -2.40
C GLU A 31 0.97 4.22 -3.51
N ARG A 32 1.16 2.91 -3.27
CA ARG A 32 0.78 1.87 -4.22
C ARG A 32 -0.73 1.77 -4.40
N ILE A 33 -1.50 1.89 -3.31
CA ILE A 33 -2.97 1.91 -3.35
C ILE A 33 -3.46 3.10 -4.17
N GLU A 34 -2.87 4.28 -3.96
CA GLU A 34 -3.26 5.47 -4.71
C GLU A 34 -2.86 5.36 -6.19
N ALA A 35 -1.69 4.82 -6.49
CA ALA A 35 -1.29 4.53 -7.87
C ALA A 35 -2.25 3.56 -8.56
N ALA A 36 -2.72 2.51 -7.86
CA ALA A 36 -3.72 1.58 -8.36
C ALA A 36 -5.07 2.28 -8.60
N ARG A 37 -5.51 3.12 -7.66
CA ARG A 37 -6.73 3.94 -7.79
C ARG A 37 -6.70 4.83 -9.04
N ILE A 38 -5.59 5.53 -9.26
CA ILE A 38 -5.44 6.47 -10.38
C ILE A 38 -5.34 5.72 -11.71
N SER A 39 -4.64 4.59 -11.75
CA SER A 39 -4.44 3.80 -12.97
C SER A 39 -5.60 2.88 -13.33
N GLY A 40 -6.53 2.63 -12.39
CA GLY A 40 -7.57 1.63 -12.56
C GLY A 40 -7.01 0.20 -12.56
N ALA A 41 -5.91 -0.04 -11.85
CA ALA A 41 -5.31 -1.36 -11.77
C ALA A 41 -6.27 -2.35 -11.13
N THR A 42 -6.40 -3.54 -11.73
CA THR A 42 -7.23 -4.64 -11.23
C THR A 42 -6.42 -5.66 -10.45
N GLU A 43 -5.11 -5.46 -10.34
CA GLU A 43 -4.20 -6.32 -9.60
C GLU A 43 -3.29 -5.48 -8.71
N LEU A 44 -3.06 -5.93 -7.47
CA LEU A 44 -2.17 -5.25 -6.53
C LEU A 44 -1.25 -6.23 -5.82
N TYR A 45 0.01 -5.83 -5.68
CA TYR A 45 1.07 -6.67 -5.16
C TYR A 45 1.78 -5.96 -4.00
N PHE A 46 1.79 -6.63 -2.85
CA PHE A 46 2.60 -6.29 -1.68
C PHE A 46 3.53 -7.45 -1.38
N SER A 47 4.82 -7.16 -1.23
CA SER A 47 5.84 -8.17 -0.95
C SER A 47 6.87 -7.59 0.03
N SER A 48 7.41 -8.41 0.94
CA SER A 48 8.52 -8.00 1.82
C SER A 48 9.69 -7.38 1.09
N SER A 49 9.98 -7.82 -0.14
CA SER A 49 11.04 -7.24 -0.98
C SER A 49 10.82 -5.76 -1.33
N SER A 50 9.60 -5.24 -1.14
CA SER A 50 9.23 -3.85 -1.38
C SER A 50 9.31 -2.95 -0.15
N PHE A 51 9.64 -3.51 1.01
CA PHE A 51 9.57 -2.81 2.29
C PHE A 51 10.86 -2.98 3.09
N SER A 52 11.23 -1.96 3.86
CA SER A 52 12.37 -2.03 4.80
C SER A 52 12.06 -2.88 6.04
N SER A 53 10.77 -3.04 6.37
CA SER A 53 10.24 -3.91 7.43
C SER A 53 8.88 -4.51 7.02
N GLY A 54 8.25 -5.33 7.86
CA GLY A 54 6.95 -5.95 7.54
C GLY A 54 5.79 -4.94 7.44
N LEU A 55 4.75 -5.31 6.69
CA LEU A 55 3.46 -4.62 6.68
C LEU A 55 2.45 -5.47 7.49
N GLU A 56 2.45 -5.27 8.81
CA GLU A 56 1.63 -6.05 9.74
C GLU A 56 0.13 -5.75 9.65
N SER A 57 -0.26 -4.62 9.02
CA SER A 57 -1.64 -4.20 8.83
C SER A 57 -1.86 -3.60 7.45
N LEU A 58 -2.96 -3.98 6.81
CA LEU A 58 -3.36 -3.43 5.51
C LEU A 58 -4.03 -2.05 5.69
N PRO A 59 -3.68 -1.02 4.91
CA PRO A 59 -4.37 0.26 4.98
C PRO A 59 -5.85 0.14 4.60
N PRO A 60 -6.78 0.81 5.30
CA PRO A 60 -8.21 0.71 5.01
C PRO A 60 -8.57 1.20 3.60
N GLU A 61 -7.79 2.12 3.02
CA GLU A 61 -7.94 2.62 1.66
C GLU A 61 -7.82 1.52 0.58
N LEU A 62 -7.18 0.40 0.92
CA LEU A 62 -7.12 -0.79 0.06
C LEU A 62 -8.53 -1.30 -0.25
N PHE A 63 -9.41 -1.34 0.75
CA PHE A 63 -10.74 -1.95 0.66
C PHE A 63 -11.74 -1.12 -0.14
N GLU A 64 -11.37 0.12 -0.49
CA GLU A 64 -12.13 0.96 -1.41
C GLU A 64 -11.84 0.64 -2.89
N LEU A 65 -10.81 -0.16 -3.21
CA LEU A 65 -10.47 -0.52 -4.58
C LEU A 65 -11.36 -1.66 -5.10
N THR A 66 -12.65 -1.39 -5.27
CA THR A 66 -13.67 -2.37 -5.69
C THR A 66 -13.40 -3.01 -7.05
N GLU A 67 -12.54 -2.42 -7.87
CA GLU A 67 -12.12 -2.95 -9.18
C GLU A 67 -11.02 -4.02 -9.08
N LEU A 68 -10.43 -4.23 -7.90
CA LEU A 68 -9.43 -5.27 -7.72
C LEU A 68 -10.03 -6.65 -7.92
N THR A 69 -9.36 -7.42 -8.78
CA THR A 69 -9.66 -8.82 -9.09
C THR A 69 -8.64 -9.77 -8.48
N HIS A 70 -7.40 -9.32 -8.28
CA HIS A 70 -6.31 -10.09 -7.69
C HIS A 70 -5.54 -9.26 -6.66
N LEU A 71 -5.32 -9.83 -5.48
CA LEU A 71 -4.53 -9.21 -4.41
C LEU A 71 -3.48 -10.20 -3.90
N TYR A 72 -2.21 -9.80 -4.00
CA TYR A 72 -1.07 -10.60 -3.56
C TYR A 72 -0.39 -9.94 -2.36
N LEU A 73 -0.36 -10.65 -1.23
CA LEU A 73 0.18 -10.23 0.06
C LEU A 73 1.29 -11.21 0.46
N HIS A 74 2.50 -11.06 -0.07
CA HIS A 74 3.56 -12.05 0.07
C HIS A 74 4.57 -11.70 1.16
N ILE A 75 4.64 -12.53 2.19
CA ILE A 75 5.67 -12.46 3.25
C ILE A 75 5.66 -11.10 3.96
N ILE A 76 4.51 -10.45 4.11
CA ILE A 76 4.44 -9.10 4.69
C ILE A 76 4.31 -9.10 6.22
N GLY A 77 4.26 -10.26 6.88
CA GLY A 77 4.11 -10.36 8.34
C GLY A 77 2.67 -10.12 8.81
N LEU A 78 1.69 -10.28 7.92
CA LEU A 78 0.28 -10.10 8.24
C LEU A 78 -0.18 -11.20 9.22
N LYS A 79 -0.84 -10.81 10.31
CA LYS A 79 -1.33 -11.75 11.35
C LYS A 79 -2.80 -12.13 11.18
N THR A 80 -3.58 -11.25 10.57
CA THR A 80 -5.02 -11.45 10.35
C THR A 80 -5.43 -10.84 9.01
N LEU A 81 -6.39 -11.46 8.33
CA LEU A 81 -7.11 -10.79 7.25
C LEU A 81 -8.30 -10.03 7.85
N PRO A 82 -8.37 -8.70 7.72
CA PRO A 82 -9.49 -7.92 8.24
C PRO A 82 -10.79 -8.26 7.49
N SER A 83 -11.93 -8.16 8.18
CA SER A 83 -13.25 -8.45 7.61
C SER A 83 -13.61 -7.55 6.42
N GLU A 84 -13.01 -6.37 6.37
CA GLU A 84 -13.11 -5.35 5.33
C GLU A 84 -12.65 -5.86 3.97
N ILE A 85 -11.91 -6.99 3.91
CA ILE A 85 -11.62 -7.68 2.65
C ILE A 85 -12.89 -8.00 1.84
N SER A 86 -14.04 -8.17 2.51
CA SER A 86 -15.33 -8.39 1.85
C SER A 86 -15.83 -7.19 1.03
N GLN A 87 -15.25 -6.00 1.21
CA GLN A 87 -15.58 -4.81 0.42
C GLN A 87 -14.97 -4.85 -0.98
N LEU A 88 -13.95 -5.69 -1.20
CA LEU A 88 -13.37 -5.93 -2.53
C LEU A 88 -14.29 -6.87 -3.34
N THR A 89 -15.44 -6.35 -3.75
CA THR A 89 -16.54 -7.16 -4.31
C THR A 89 -16.21 -7.88 -5.62
N ASN A 90 -15.21 -7.41 -6.38
CA ASN A 90 -14.75 -8.06 -7.61
C ASN A 90 -13.53 -8.97 -7.39
N LEU A 91 -13.05 -9.11 -6.15
CA LEU A 91 -11.86 -9.91 -5.85
C LEU A 91 -12.13 -11.38 -6.10
N SER A 92 -11.39 -11.94 -7.05
CA SER A 92 -11.47 -13.34 -7.46
C SER A 92 -10.36 -14.18 -6.83
N LEU A 93 -9.23 -13.55 -6.49
CA LEU A 93 -8.07 -14.21 -5.94
C LEU A 93 -7.42 -13.34 -4.86
N ILE A 94 -7.16 -13.94 -3.71
CA ILE A 94 -6.28 -13.41 -2.69
C ILE A 94 -5.19 -14.44 -2.41
N ASP A 95 -3.93 -14.03 -2.53
CA ASP A 95 -2.78 -14.84 -2.17
C ASP A 95 -2.08 -14.23 -0.96
N VAL A 96 -1.99 -15.00 0.12
CA VAL A 96 -1.44 -14.60 1.41
C VAL A 96 -0.19 -15.40 1.78
N PHE A 97 0.50 -15.96 0.78
CA PHE A 97 1.67 -16.79 0.98
C PHE A 97 2.72 -16.15 1.91
N GLY A 98 3.20 -16.95 2.87
CA GLY A 98 4.31 -16.59 3.75
C GLY A 98 4.00 -15.55 4.83
N ASN A 99 2.72 -15.27 5.10
CA ASN A 99 2.31 -14.47 6.26
C ASN A 99 2.19 -15.29 7.53
N GLU A 100 1.96 -14.62 8.65
CA GLU A 100 1.82 -15.20 10.00
C GLU A 100 0.34 -15.29 10.40
N LEU A 101 -0.53 -15.66 9.45
CA LEU A 101 -1.98 -15.69 9.68
C LEU A 101 -2.34 -16.70 10.77
N THR A 102 -3.07 -16.23 11.77
CA THR A 102 -3.66 -17.05 12.85
C THR A 102 -5.18 -16.91 12.87
N GLU A 103 -5.88 -17.95 13.35
CA GLU A 103 -7.33 -17.92 13.60
C GLU A 103 -7.73 -16.96 14.72
#